data_AF-A0ABC8IPL2-F1
#
_entry.id   AF-A0ABC8IPL2-F1
#
_cell.length_a   1.000
_cell.length_b   1.000
_cell.length_c   1.000
_cell.angle_alpha   90.00
_cell.angle_beta   90.00
_cell.angle_gamma   90.00
#
_symmetry.space_group_name_H-M   'P 1'
#
loop_
_entity.id
_entity.type
_entity.pdbx_description
1 polymer ?
#
loop_
_entity_poly.entity_id
_entity_poly.type
_entity_poly.pdbx_seq_one_letter_code
_entity_poly.pdbx_strand_id
1 'polypeptide(L)'
;MLVSGSEKISVKVSNFKSFGNGGLPKSQKYNGLASVAYGVIKRTHEIVEELVKQIDVAVKSRNAREQMDQRNYEIAIEVYQLETTISNLRLEVAEKASRVDDLERDVSEKDKRVGELERGSLEKVSVLEGEVVELKQLVDEYDGKLKEECDDAHGTRPDTNVVSKHFEKLN
;
A
#
# COMPACT_ATOMS: atom_id res chain seq x y z
N MET A 1 -68.29 -0.30 -46.64
CA MET A 1 -66.89 0.15 -46.79
C MET A 1 -66.23 0.47 -45.43
N LEU A 2 -66.83 1.33 -44.59
CA LEU A 2 -66.25 1.74 -43.29
C LEU A 2 -66.04 0.59 -42.28
N VAL A 3 -67.01 -0.32 -42.16
CA VAL A 3 -66.93 -1.49 -41.25
C VAL A 3 -65.72 -2.37 -41.59
N SER A 4 -65.59 -2.77 -42.85
CA SER A 4 -64.45 -3.56 -43.35
C SER A 4 -63.10 -2.83 -43.15
N GLY A 5 -63.06 -1.51 -43.35
CA GLY A 5 -61.86 -0.72 -43.10
C GLY A 5 -61.41 -0.80 -41.63
N SER A 6 -62.35 -0.62 -40.69
CA SER A 6 -62.06 -0.70 -39.26
C SER A 6 -61.59 -2.09 -38.79
N GLU A 7 -62.13 -3.15 -39.42
CA GLU A 7 -61.73 -4.53 -39.16
C GLU A 7 -60.31 -4.80 -39.66
N LYS A 8 -59.98 -4.38 -40.89
CA LYS A 8 -58.62 -4.51 -41.43
C LYS A 8 -57.58 -3.82 -40.54
N ILE A 9 -57.90 -2.64 -40.01
CA ILE A 9 -57.02 -1.92 -39.09
C ILE A 9 -56.91 -2.68 -37.77
N SER A 10 -58.01 -3.15 -37.20
CA SER A 10 -58.01 -3.93 -35.95
C SER A 10 -57.18 -5.20 -36.04
N VAL A 11 -57.24 -5.90 -37.18
CA VAL A 11 -56.42 -7.10 -37.44
C VAL A 11 -54.93 -6.74 -37.48
N LYS A 12 -54.55 -5.65 -38.16
CA LYS A 12 -53.15 -5.22 -38.23
C LYS A 12 -52.55 -4.90 -36.86
N VAL A 13 -53.34 -4.35 -35.94
CA VAL A 13 -52.88 -3.98 -34.59
C VAL A 13 -53.19 -5.03 -33.53
N SER A 14 -53.69 -6.20 -33.92
CA SER A 14 -54.12 -7.26 -32.99
C SER A 14 -52.99 -7.83 -32.13
N ASN A 15 -51.73 -7.70 -32.58
CA ASN A 15 -50.53 -8.09 -31.82
C ASN A 15 -50.35 -7.26 -30.53
N PHE A 16 -50.90 -6.05 -30.48
CA PHE A 16 -50.83 -5.20 -29.29
C PHE A 16 -52.00 -5.47 -28.35
N LYS A 17 -53.19 -5.66 -28.92
CA LYS A 17 -54.43 -5.94 -28.19
C LYS A 17 -55.50 -6.43 -29.16
N SER A 18 -56.34 -7.36 -28.71
CA SER A 18 -57.52 -7.74 -29.49
C SER A 18 -58.63 -6.70 -29.30
N PHE A 19 -59.00 -5.99 -30.37
CA PHE A 19 -60.06 -4.96 -30.39
C PHE A 19 -61.47 -5.51 -30.74
N GLY A 20 -61.64 -6.83 -30.57
CA GLY A 20 -62.95 -7.49 -30.51
C GLY A 20 -63.20 -8.53 -31.60
N ASN A 21 -63.54 -9.74 -31.18
CA ASN A 21 -64.00 -10.86 -32.01
C ASN A 21 -65.51 -10.78 -32.38
N GLY A 22 -66.14 -9.60 -32.30
CA GLY A 22 -67.62 -9.47 -32.29
C GLY A 22 -68.22 -8.29 -33.06
N GLY A 23 -67.49 -7.67 -33.99
CA GLY A 23 -67.98 -6.52 -34.78
C GLY A 23 -67.84 -5.18 -34.04
N LEU A 24 -68.31 -4.09 -34.66
CA LEU A 24 -68.09 -2.72 -34.18
C LEU A 24 -68.78 -2.42 -32.83
N PRO A 25 -68.18 -1.57 -31.97
CA PRO A 25 -68.84 -1.05 -30.78
C PRO A 25 -70.18 -0.39 -31.12
N LYS A 26 -71.25 -0.73 -30.39
CA LYS A 26 -72.59 -0.17 -30.61
C LYS A 26 -72.88 0.98 -29.64
N SER A 27 -73.66 1.96 -30.08
CA SER A 27 -74.21 3.02 -29.23
C SER A 27 -75.69 2.76 -28.99
N GLN A 28 -76.17 3.07 -27.78
CA GLN A 28 -77.59 3.04 -27.44
C GLN A 28 -78.32 4.32 -27.91
N LYS A 29 -77.57 5.38 -28.26
CA LYS A 29 -78.08 6.69 -28.68
C LYS A 29 -78.20 6.87 -30.20
N TYR A 30 -77.46 6.06 -30.97
CA TYR A 30 -77.39 6.20 -32.42
C TYR A 30 -77.84 4.89 -33.09
N ASN A 31 -78.53 5.02 -34.22
CA ASN A 31 -79.10 3.93 -35.00
C ASN A 31 -78.78 4.10 -36.48
N GLY A 32 -78.90 3.02 -37.26
CA GLY A 32 -78.53 3.00 -38.68
C GLY A 32 -77.09 3.45 -38.93
N LEU A 33 -76.89 4.34 -39.89
CA LEU A 33 -75.57 4.82 -40.31
C LEU A 33 -74.81 5.53 -39.18
N ALA A 34 -75.52 6.26 -38.31
CA ALA A 34 -74.92 6.97 -37.19
C ALA A 34 -74.31 6.01 -36.15
N SER A 35 -74.94 4.83 -35.94
CA SER A 35 -74.37 3.79 -35.07
C SER A 35 -73.08 3.21 -35.63
N VAL A 36 -73.00 3.05 -36.96
CA VAL A 36 -71.79 2.54 -37.63
C VAL A 36 -70.65 3.55 -37.49
N ALA A 37 -70.93 4.84 -37.72
CA ALA A 37 -69.95 5.91 -37.54
C ALA A 37 -69.41 5.95 -36.10
N TYR A 38 -70.30 5.88 -35.11
CA TYR A 38 -69.90 5.81 -33.70
C TYR A 38 -68.96 4.63 -33.42
N GLY A 39 -69.33 3.44 -33.88
CA GLY A 39 -68.52 2.24 -33.64
C GLY A 39 -67.13 2.36 -34.26
N VAL A 40 -67.04 2.88 -35.49
CA VAL A 40 -65.74 3.09 -36.16
C VAL A 40 -64.91 4.09 -35.37
N ILE A 41 -65.48 5.23 -34.98
CA ILE A 41 -64.78 6.25 -34.20
C ILE A 41 -64.27 5.67 -32.87
N LYS A 42 -65.14 4.96 -32.13
CA LYS A 42 -64.77 4.37 -30.84
C LYS A 42 -63.66 3.33 -30.98
N ARG A 43 -63.78 2.42 -31.94
CA ARG A 43 -62.74 1.41 -32.23
C ARG A 43 -61.42 2.06 -32.63
N THR A 44 -61.45 3.06 -33.51
CA THR A 44 -60.25 3.80 -33.92
C THR A 44 -59.62 4.50 -32.71
N HIS A 45 -60.42 5.09 -31.81
CA HIS A 45 -59.92 5.71 -30.59
C HIS A 45 -59.22 4.70 -29.66
N GLU A 46 -59.85 3.56 -29.38
CA GLU A 46 -59.25 2.47 -28.58
C GLU A 46 -57.93 1.97 -29.19
N ILE A 47 -57.87 1.84 -30.52
CA ILE A 47 -56.65 1.45 -31.24
C ILE A 47 -55.55 2.50 -31.08
N VAL A 48 -55.88 3.79 -31.25
CA VAL A 48 -54.91 4.88 -31.10
C VAL A 48 -54.38 4.94 -29.67
N GLU A 49 -55.24 4.85 -28.65
CA GLU A 49 -54.81 4.85 -27.25
C GLU A 49 -53.85 3.70 -26.94
N GLU A 50 -54.14 2.51 -27.45
CA GLU A 50 -53.27 1.35 -27.23
C GLU A 50 -51.94 1.50 -27.97
N LEU A 51 -51.95 2.00 -29.21
CA LEU A 51 -50.72 2.27 -29.96
C LEU A 51 -49.83 3.29 -29.24
N VAL A 52 -50.42 4.36 -28.69
CA VAL A 52 -49.68 5.35 -27.91
C VAL A 52 -49.04 4.70 -26.67
N LYS A 53 -49.78 3.87 -25.94
CA LYS A 53 -49.23 3.12 -24.79
C LYS A 53 -48.06 2.22 -25.19
N GLN A 54 -48.18 1.52 -26.32
CA GLN A 54 -47.12 0.63 -26.80
C GLN A 54 -45.87 1.41 -27.23
N ILE A 55 -46.04 2.59 -27.84
CA ILE A 55 -44.93 3.50 -28.14
C ILE A 55 -44.22 3.92 -26.85
N ASP A 56 -44.95 4.33 -25.81
CA ASP A 56 -44.36 4.73 -24.54
C ASP A 56 -43.57 3.59 -23.87
N VAL A 57 -44.11 2.37 -23.89
CA VAL A 57 -43.43 1.18 -23.36
C VAL A 57 -42.16 0.88 -24.16
N ALA A 58 -42.23 0.94 -25.49
CA ALA A 58 -41.09 0.71 -26.37
C ALA A 58 -39.98 1.77 -26.20
N VAL A 59 -40.34 3.04 -26.01
CA VAL A 59 -39.39 4.12 -25.73
C VAL A 59 -38.73 3.90 -24.36
N LYS A 60 -39.51 3.58 -23.33
CA LYS A 60 -38.98 3.30 -21.99
C LYS A 60 -38.02 2.11 -21.98
N SER A 61 -38.36 1.02 -22.66
CA SER A 61 -37.51 -0.17 -22.72
C SER A 61 -36.21 0.09 -23.47
N ARG A 62 -36.28 0.85 -24.58
CA ARG A 62 -35.09 1.31 -25.30
C ARG A 62 -34.19 2.17 -24.42
N ASN A 63 -34.74 3.17 -23.73
CA ASN A 63 -33.98 4.03 -22.84
C ASN A 63 -33.34 3.23 -21.69
N ALA A 64 -34.06 2.27 -21.11
CA ALA A 64 -33.51 1.41 -20.07
C ALA A 64 -32.33 0.57 -20.56
N ARG A 65 -32.41 0.06 -21.80
CA ARG A 65 -31.31 -0.67 -22.43
C ARG A 65 -30.10 0.23 -22.68
N GLU A 66 -30.31 1.43 -23.21
CA GLU A 66 -29.24 2.41 -23.43
C GLU A 66 -28.57 2.84 -22.12
N GLN A 67 -29.34 3.06 -21.05
CA GLN A 67 -28.80 3.34 -19.72
C GLN A 67 -27.97 2.18 -19.18
N MET A 68 -28.44 0.94 -19.34
CA MET A 68 -27.70 -0.24 -18.91
C MET A 68 -26.38 -0.39 -19.69
N ASP A 69 -26.40 -0.17 -21.00
CA ASP A 69 -25.19 -0.22 -21.83
C ASP A 69 -24.20 0.88 -21.41
N GLN A 70 -24.67 2.09 -21.14
CA GLN A 70 -23.84 3.18 -20.62
C GLN A 70 -23.19 2.82 -19.27
N ARG A 71 -23.98 2.27 -18.33
CA ARG A 71 -23.47 1.82 -17.03
C ARG A 71 -22.43 0.70 -17.19
N ASN A 72 -22.64 -0.22 -18.11
CA ASN A 72 -21.67 -1.28 -18.39
C ASN A 72 -20.33 -0.71 -18.90
N TYR A 73 -20.36 0.33 -19.74
CA TYR A 73 -19.14 1.02 -20.17
C TYR A 73 -18.45 1.76 -19.02
N GLU A 74 -19.20 2.46 -18.18
CA GLU A 74 -18.67 3.12 -16.98
C GLU A 74 -17.95 2.10 -16.07
N ILE A 75 -18.61 0.99 -15.77
CA ILE A 75 -18.04 -0.10 -14.96
C ILE A 75 -16.76 -0.65 -15.61
N ALA A 76 -16.76 -0.88 -16.93
CA ALA A 76 -15.57 -1.39 -17.61
C ALA A 76 -14.37 -0.44 -17.51
N ILE A 77 -14.60 0.88 -17.60
CA ILE A 77 -13.55 1.89 -17.44
C ILE A 77 -13.03 1.90 -15.99
N GLU A 78 -13.93 1.89 -15.01
CA GLU A 78 -13.55 1.88 -13.59
C GLU A 78 -12.73 0.63 -13.25
N VAL A 79 -13.18 -0.55 -13.70
CA VAL A 79 -12.47 -1.82 -13.50
C VAL A 79 -11.08 -1.75 -14.15
N TYR A 80 -10.96 -1.25 -15.38
CA TYR A 80 -9.66 -1.09 -16.04
C TYR A 80 -8.70 -0.17 -15.26
N GLN A 81 -9.20 0.95 -14.72
CA GLN A 81 -8.40 1.87 -13.91
C GLN A 81 -7.96 1.22 -12.59
N LEU A 82 -8.85 0.47 -11.93
CA LEU A 82 -8.53 -0.28 -10.73
C LEU A 82 -7.47 -1.37 -11.00
N GLU A 83 -7.62 -2.14 -12.08
CA GLU A 83 -6.66 -3.17 -12.48
C GLU A 83 -5.26 -2.60 -12.75
N THR A 84 -5.21 -1.45 -13.43
CA THR A 84 -3.96 -0.72 -13.68
C THR A 84 -3.32 -0.27 -12.36
N THR A 85 -4.12 0.30 -11.46
CA THR A 85 -3.65 0.77 -10.15
C THR A 85 -3.12 -0.38 -9.29
N ILE A 86 -3.86 -1.50 -9.23
CA ILE A 86 -3.45 -2.71 -8.51
C ILE A 86 -2.13 -3.25 -9.07
N SER A 87 -1.98 -3.26 -10.40
CA SER A 87 -0.76 -3.74 -11.05
C SER A 87 0.46 -2.88 -10.68
N ASN A 88 0.31 -1.56 -10.71
CA ASN A 88 1.38 -0.63 -10.31
C ASN A 88 1.75 -0.79 -8.82
N LEU A 89 0.76 -0.88 -7.94
CA LEU A 89 0.99 -1.08 -6.51
C LEU A 89 1.72 -2.40 -6.23
N ARG A 90 1.40 -3.48 -6.95
CA ARG A 90 2.09 -4.77 -6.82
C ARG A 90 3.56 -4.67 -7.21
N LEU A 91 3.87 -3.95 -8.30
CA LEU A 91 5.26 -3.72 -8.72
C LEU A 91 6.03 -2.92 -7.66
N GLU A 92 5.44 -1.85 -7.14
CA GLU A 92 6.05 -1.01 -6.11
C GLU A 92 6.30 -1.79 -4.81
N VAL A 93 5.36 -2.64 -4.40
CA VAL A 93 5.52 -3.51 -3.23
C VAL A 93 6.65 -4.52 -3.44
N ALA A 94 6.75 -5.13 -4.62
CA ALA A 94 7.83 -6.07 -4.93
C ALA A 94 9.21 -5.39 -4.93
N GLU A 95 9.32 -4.20 -5.50
CA GLU A 95 10.56 -3.41 -5.48
C GLU A 95 10.96 -3.04 -4.05
N LYS A 96 10.01 -2.55 -3.24
CA LYS A 96 10.27 -2.21 -1.83
C LYS A 96 10.66 -3.42 -1.01
N ALA A 97 10.02 -4.57 -1.21
CA ALA A 97 10.38 -5.81 -0.54
C ALA A 97 11.83 -6.21 -0.85
N SER A 98 12.22 -6.21 -2.13
CA SER A 98 13.62 -6.49 -2.52
C SER A 98 14.61 -5.52 -1.85
N ARG A 99 14.25 -4.23 -1.78
CA ARG A 99 15.12 -3.23 -1.14
C ARG A 99 15.23 -3.42 0.37
N VAL A 100 14.17 -3.88 1.02
CA VAL A 100 14.20 -4.22 2.45
C VAL A 100 15.11 -5.42 2.67
N ASP A 101 14.99 -6.49 1.88
CA ASP A 101 15.84 -7.68 1.98
C ASP A 101 17.33 -7.32 1.81
N ASP A 102 17.65 -6.45 0.85
CA ASP A 102 19.02 -5.97 0.63
C ASP A 102 19.54 -5.18 1.84
N LEU A 103 18.71 -4.30 2.42
CA LEU A 103 19.08 -3.51 3.60
C LEU A 103 19.25 -4.39 4.84
N GLU A 104 18.41 -5.40 5.05
CA GLU A 104 18.54 -6.35 6.15
C GLU A 104 19.85 -7.12 6.07
N ARG A 105 20.24 -7.55 4.87
CA ARG A 105 21.55 -8.19 4.62
C ARG A 105 22.71 -7.24 4.94
N ASP A 106 22.64 -5.99 4.48
CA ASP A 106 23.67 -4.98 4.72
C ASP A 106 23.83 -4.66 6.21
N VAL A 107 22.72 -4.57 6.96
CA VAL A 107 22.76 -4.38 8.41
C VAL A 107 23.41 -5.58 9.09
N SER A 108 23.00 -6.81 8.75
CA SER A 108 23.60 -8.02 9.33
C SER A 108 25.11 -8.12 9.07
N GLU A 109 25.58 -7.73 7.88
CA GLU A 109 26.99 -7.70 7.56
C GLU A 109 27.74 -6.64 8.38
N LYS A 110 27.17 -5.43 8.51
CA LYS A 110 27.76 -4.37 9.33
C LYS A 110 27.84 -4.76 10.80
N ASP A 111 26.80 -5.38 11.35
CA ASP A 111 26.77 -5.84 12.73
C ASP A 111 27.89 -6.87 13.00
N LYS A 112 28.12 -7.80 12.06
CA LYS A 112 29.24 -8.74 12.15
C LYS A 112 30.59 -8.02 12.16
N ARG A 113 30.80 -7.08 11.25
CA ARG A 113 32.05 -6.30 11.17
C ARG A 113 32.27 -5.46 12.43
N VAL A 114 31.22 -4.85 12.98
CA VAL A 114 31.29 -4.12 14.25
C VAL A 114 31.70 -5.05 15.38
N GLY A 115 31.06 -6.22 15.51
CA GLY A 115 31.41 -7.19 16.55
C GLY A 115 32.84 -7.77 16.42
N GLU A 116 33.37 -7.88 15.20
CA GLU A 116 34.78 -8.23 14.97
C GLU A 116 35.73 -7.11 15.41
N LEU A 117 35.42 -5.86 15.07
CA LEU A 117 36.21 -4.69 15.48
C LEU A 117 36.22 -4.50 17.00
N GLU A 118 35.06 -4.61 17.65
CA GLU A 118 34.94 -4.51 19.10
C GLU A 118 35.77 -5.58 19.81
N ARG A 119 35.71 -6.83 19.33
CA ARG A 119 36.51 -7.93 19.88
C ARG A 119 38.01 -7.69 19.71
N GLY A 120 38.43 -7.31 18.50
CA GLY A 120 39.84 -7.01 18.23
C GLY A 120 40.35 -5.79 19.02
N SER A 121 39.49 -4.81 19.29
CA SER A 121 39.82 -3.68 20.16
C SER A 121 39.97 -4.11 21.61
N LEU A 122 39.05 -4.95 22.11
CA LEU A 122 39.09 -5.45 23.48
C LEU A 122 40.35 -6.31 23.73
N GLU A 123 40.70 -7.17 22.78
CA GLU A 123 41.92 -7.98 22.84
C GLU A 123 43.18 -7.09 22.92
N LYS A 124 43.28 -6.07 22.06
CA LYS A 124 44.39 -5.10 22.10
C LYS A 124 44.47 -4.36 23.43
N VAL A 125 43.34 -3.91 23.97
CA VAL A 125 43.28 -3.24 25.27
C VAL A 125 43.78 -4.18 26.37
N SER A 126 43.32 -5.43 26.38
CA SER A 126 43.76 -6.43 27.37
C SER A 126 45.27 -6.69 27.31
N VAL A 127 45.86 -6.75 26.09
CA VAL A 127 47.31 -6.91 25.93
C VAL A 127 48.06 -5.70 26.47
N LEU A 128 47.64 -4.49 26.09
CA LEU A 128 48.26 -3.25 26.55
C LEU A 128 48.15 -3.06 28.07
N GLU A 129 47.02 -3.43 28.68
CA GLU A 129 46.86 -3.42 30.13
C GLU A 129 47.85 -4.38 30.82
N GLY A 130 48.07 -5.56 30.24
CA GLY A 130 49.10 -6.50 30.71
C GLY A 130 50.51 -5.92 30.64
N GLU A 131 50.89 -5.36 29.48
CA GLU A 131 52.20 -4.72 29.28
C GLU A 131 52.42 -3.55 30.26
N VAL A 132 51.37 -2.75 30.54
CA VAL A 132 51.45 -1.66 31.52
C VAL A 132 51.71 -2.18 32.94
N VAL A 133 51.13 -3.32 33.32
CA VAL A 133 51.39 -3.95 34.62
C VAL A 133 52.83 -4.45 34.71
N GLU A 134 53.33 -5.12 33.68
CA GLU A 134 54.72 -5.61 33.62
C GLU A 134 55.73 -4.46 33.68
N LEU A 135 55.50 -3.38 32.94
CA LEU A 135 56.35 -2.19 32.96
C LEU A 135 56.37 -1.52 34.34
N LYS A 136 55.22 -1.44 35.03
CA LYS A 136 55.17 -0.91 36.40
C LYS A 136 55.99 -1.74 37.37
N GLN A 137 55.88 -3.07 37.30
CA GLN A 137 56.68 -3.97 38.15
C GLN A 137 58.17 -3.79 37.89
N LEU A 138 58.57 -3.63 36.62
CA LEU A 138 59.96 -3.38 36.25
C LEU A 138 60.47 -2.04 36.81
N VAL A 139 59.65 -0.97 36.72
CA VAL A 139 59.99 0.34 37.32
C VAL A 139 60.16 0.20 38.83
N ASP A 140 59.24 -0.46 39.52
CA ASP A 140 59.32 -0.69 40.97
C ASP A 140 60.58 -1.49 41.36
N GLU A 141 60.97 -2.49 40.54
CA GLU A 141 62.21 -3.26 40.74
C GLU A 141 63.46 -2.39 40.58
N TYR A 142 63.52 -1.55 39.54
CA TYR A 142 64.65 -0.63 39.33
C TYR A 142 64.75 0.43 40.43
N ASP A 143 63.62 1.00 40.85
CA ASP A 143 63.58 1.96 41.96
C ASP A 143 64.05 1.31 43.27
N GLY A 144 63.68 0.04 43.51
CA GLY A 144 64.17 -0.75 44.64
C GLY A 144 65.69 -0.92 44.61
N LYS A 145 66.26 -1.32 43.47
CA LYS A 145 67.72 -1.47 43.29
C LYS A 145 68.47 -0.15 43.46
N LEU A 146 67.95 0.94 42.90
CA LEU A 146 68.54 2.28 43.05
C LEU A 146 68.58 2.73 44.51
N LYS A 147 67.54 2.41 45.27
CA LYS A 147 67.48 2.74 46.70
C LYS A 147 68.51 1.95 47.51
N GLU A 148 68.65 0.66 47.24
CA GLU A 148 69.68 -0.20 47.85
C GLU A 148 71.10 0.35 47.59
N GLU A 149 71.40 0.69 46.33
CA GLU A 149 72.71 1.25 45.96
C GLU A 149 72.97 2.63 46.62
N CYS A 150 71.94 3.45 46.78
CA CYS A 150 72.05 4.75 47.45
C CYS A 150 72.26 4.61 48.97
N ASP A 151 71.56 3.66 49.61
CA ASP A 151 71.72 3.37 51.03
C ASP A 151 73.13 2.83 51.34
N ASP A 152 73.68 1.97 50.47
CA ASP A 152 75.07 1.48 50.54
C ASP A 152 76.12 2.60 50.38
N ALA A 153 75.88 3.54 49.46
CA ALA A 153 76.74 4.71 49.26
C ALA A 153 76.74 5.67 50.48
N HIS A 154 75.65 5.72 51.24
CA HIS A 154 75.56 6.50 52.48
C HIS A 154 76.15 5.77 53.70
N GLY A 155 76.16 4.43 53.72
CA GLY A 155 76.81 3.62 54.77
C GLY A 155 78.34 3.62 54.72
N THR A 156 78.94 4.02 53.59
CA THR A 156 80.39 4.06 53.37
C THR A 156 81.00 5.46 53.46
N ARG A 157 80.31 6.43 54.09
CA ARG A 157 80.90 7.75 54.34
C ARG A 157 81.99 7.62 55.42
N PRO A 158 83.29 7.80 55.12
CA PRO A 158 84.33 7.72 56.14
C PRO A 158 84.10 8.84 57.17
N ASP A 159 84.02 8.44 58.42
CA ASP A 159 83.87 9.31 59.57
C ASP A 159 85.00 10.37 59.55
N THR A 160 84.66 11.61 59.21
CA THR A 160 85.64 12.71 59.06
C THR A 160 86.36 13.05 60.37
N ASN A 161 85.97 12.41 61.48
CA ASN A 161 86.64 12.48 62.77
C ASN A 161 87.99 11.73 62.84
N VAL A 162 88.28 10.78 61.94
CA VAL A 162 89.56 10.04 61.99
C VAL A 162 90.72 10.88 61.43
N VAL A 163 90.45 11.82 60.51
CA VAL A 163 91.48 12.66 59.90
C VAL A 163 92.01 13.73 60.86
N SER A 164 91.19 14.25 61.77
CA SER A 164 91.63 15.26 62.76
C SER A 164 92.59 14.71 63.81
N LYS A 165 92.45 13.44 64.23
CA LYS A 165 93.33 12.85 65.27
C LYS A 165 94.75 12.54 64.82
N HIS A 166 95.02 12.53 63.51
CA HIS A 166 96.38 12.34 62.99
C HIS A 166 97.14 13.67 62.82
N PHE A 167 96.43 14.79 62.68
CA PHE A 167 97.06 16.11 62.51
C PHE A 167 97.51 16.73 63.84
N GLU A 168 96.91 16.34 64.98
CA GLU A 168 97.32 16.80 66.32
C GLU A 168 98.56 16.07 66.89
N LYS A 169 99.07 15.02 66.22
CA LYS A 169 100.31 14.33 66.62
C LYS A 169 101.56 14.80 65.89
N LEU A 170 101.45 15.83 65.05
CA LEU A 170 102.53 16.35 64.20
C LEU A 170 102.89 17.83 64.48
N ASN A 171 102.38 18.41 65.58
CA ASN A 171 102.88 19.66 66.18
C ASN A 171 103.19 19.43 67.66
#